data_AF-A0A0B1TBU7-F1
#
_entry.id   AF-A0A0B1TBU7-F1
#
_cell.length_a   1.000
_cell.length_b   1.000
_cell.length_c   1.000
_cell.angle_alpha   90.00
_cell.angle_beta   90.00
_cell.angle_gamma   90.00
#
_symmetry.space_group_name_H-M   'P 1'
#
loop_
_entity.id
_entity.type
_entity.pdbx_description
1 polymer ?
#
loop_
_entity_poly.entity_id
_entity_poly.type
_entity_poly.pdbx_seq_one_letter_code
_entity_poly.pdbx_strand_id
1 'polypeptide(L)'
;MEITVQQLLCLTTFFVCLIPVGTVNKLVFVQAVWGDGHIAPRKRPYPKDPYNETAWPRGWDRLTDLGIQQLYELGTFFREEYNTFIKQSHVREEVAIYSSMSDSAAISAQVFTFGFYPAQGNFQYQNISSWQPIPIHEVGDLKCEVHRGDTKV
;
A
#
# COMPACT_ATOMS: atom_id res chain seq x y z
N MET A 1 -65.55 1.20 -10.50
CA MET A 1 -64.46 1.91 -9.81
C MET A 1 -63.42 2.22 -10.88
N GLU A 2 -63.51 3.38 -11.50
CA GLU A 2 -62.63 3.74 -12.63
C GLU A 2 -61.41 4.49 -12.11
N ILE A 3 -60.23 3.95 -12.41
CA ILE A 3 -58.96 4.59 -12.12
C ILE A 3 -58.80 5.72 -13.14
N THR A 4 -58.72 6.96 -12.68
CA THR A 4 -58.58 8.11 -13.56
C THR A 4 -57.14 8.22 -14.07
N VAL A 5 -56.96 8.72 -15.31
CA VAL A 5 -55.62 8.87 -15.95
C VAL A 5 -54.63 9.62 -15.06
N GLN A 6 -55.13 10.53 -14.23
CA GLN A 6 -54.34 11.29 -13.26
C GLN A 6 -53.78 10.43 -12.11
N GLN A 7 -54.54 9.44 -11.64
CA GLN A 7 -54.02 8.48 -10.66
C GLN A 7 -52.91 7.61 -11.26
N LEU A 8 -53.03 7.23 -12.54
CA LEU A 8 -51.99 6.48 -13.25
C LEU A 8 -50.71 7.32 -13.47
N LEU A 9 -50.86 8.61 -13.77
CA LEU A 9 -49.75 9.54 -13.95
C LEU A 9 -49.02 9.85 -12.62
N CYS A 10 -49.75 9.95 -11.51
CA CYS A 10 -49.16 10.12 -10.18
C CYS A 10 -48.43 8.84 -9.70
N LEU A 11 -48.99 7.66 -9.96
CA LEU A 11 -48.36 6.39 -9.61
C LEU A 11 -47.06 6.16 -10.38
N THR A 12 -47.04 6.50 -11.67
CA THR A 12 -45.85 6.32 -12.52
C THR A 12 -44.76 7.33 -12.18
N THR A 13 -45.10 8.60 -11.89
CA THR A 13 -44.10 9.59 -11.44
C THR A 13 -43.52 9.25 -10.05
N PHE A 14 -44.34 8.74 -9.13
CA PHE A 14 -43.87 8.25 -7.83
C PHE A 14 -42.89 7.07 -7.98
N PHE A 15 -43.19 6.12 -8.87
CA PHE A 15 -42.33 4.96 -9.12
C PHE A 15 -40.99 5.33 -9.77
N VAL A 16 -40.97 6.33 -10.66
CA VAL A 16 -39.73 6.82 -11.30
C VAL A 16 -38.84 7.57 -10.31
N CYS A 17 -39.42 8.33 -9.37
CA CYS A 17 -38.67 9.00 -8.30
C CYS A 17 -38.10 8.04 -7.24
N LEU A 18 -38.64 6.81 -7.16
CA LEU A 18 -38.15 5.76 -6.25
C LEU A 18 -36.95 4.99 -6.80
N ILE A 19 -36.53 5.23 -8.04
CA ILE A 19 -35.34 4.59 -8.59
C ILE A 19 -34.13 5.41 -8.11
N PRO A 20 -33.32 4.93 -7.15
CA PRO A 20 -32.05 5.57 -6.85
C PRO A 20 -31.18 5.48 -8.11
N VAL A 21 -30.99 6.60 -8.80
CA VAL A 21 -29.99 6.73 -9.85
C VAL A 21 -28.63 6.83 -9.17
N GLY A 22 -28.16 5.71 -8.64
CA GLY A 22 -26.80 5.56 -8.15
C GLY A 22 -25.89 5.23 -9.31
N THR A 23 -25.00 6.14 -9.68
CA THR A 23 -23.86 5.78 -10.53
C THR A 23 -22.98 4.81 -9.76
N VAL A 24 -22.95 3.54 -10.18
CA VAL A 24 -22.03 2.55 -9.63
C VAL A 24 -20.64 2.89 -10.14
N ASN A 25 -19.86 3.61 -9.33
CA ASN A 25 -18.46 3.86 -9.63
C ASN A 25 -17.71 2.53 -9.49
N LYS A 26 -17.17 2.04 -10.62
CA LYS A 26 -16.39 0.81 -10.65
C LYS A 26 -14.91 1.14 -10.53
N LEU A 27 -14.24 0.61 -9.51
CA LEU A 27 -12.78 0.64 -9.42
C LEU A 27 -12.20 -0.21 -10.55
N VAL A 28 -11.29 0.36 -11.36
CA VAL A 28 -10.67 -0.31 -12.51
C VAL A 28 -9.18 -0.56 -12.28
N PHE A 29 -8.48 0.34 -11.58
CA PHE A 29 -7.05 0.26 -11.36
C PHE A 29 -6.64 1.10 -10.15
N VAL A 30 -5.61 0.65 -9.42
CA VAL A 30 -5.00 1.38 -8.30
C VAL A 30 -3.49 1.42 -8.52
N GLN A 31 -2.91 2.61 -8.37
CA GLN A 31 -1.47 2.80 -8.28
C GLN A 31 -1.17 3.52 -6.99
N ALA A 32 -0.33 2.92 -6.15
CA ALA A 32 0.12 3.49 -4.91
C ALA A 32 1.64 3.67 -4.95
N VAL A 33 2.11 4.79 -4.44
CA VAL A 33 3.54 5.08 -4.24
C VAL A 33 3.67 5.58 -2.81
N TRP A 34 4.51 4.92 -2.04
CA TRP A 34 4.80 5.28 -0.65
C TRP A 34 6.31 5.33 -0.44
N GLY A 35 6.71 6.06 0.60
CA GLY A 35 8.11 6.10 1.04
C GLY A 35 8.42 4.93 1.96
N ASP A 36 9.69 4.81 2.33
CA ASP A 36 10.13 3.89 3.37
C ASP A 36 9.42 4.22 4.70
N GLY A 37 9.33 3.22 5.58
CA GLY A 37 8.87 3.45 6.95
C GLY A 37 9.88 4.30 7.74
N HIS A 38 9.58 4.58 9.01
CA HIS A 38 10.50 5.33 9.86
C HIS A 38 11.92 4.70 9.89
N ILE A 39 12.94 5.49 9.55
CA ILE A 39 14.35 5.10 9.50
C ILE A 39 15.17 5.78 10.60
N ALA A 40 16.25 5.13 11.02
CA ALA A 40 17.28 5.76 11.83
C ALA A 40 17.97 6.90 11.03
N PRO A 41 18.50 7.94 11.68
CA PRO A 41 19.30 8.97 11.03
C PRO A 41 20.43 8.36 10.19
N ARG A 42 20.82 9.03 9.10
CA ARG A 42 21.90 8.55 8.23
C ARG A 42 23.28 8.61 8.86
N LYS A 43 23.41 9.50 9.85
CA LYS A 43 24.62 9.79 10.59
C LYS A 43 24.24 10.56 11.84
N ARG A 44 25.22 10.85 12.69
CA ARG A 44 25.05 11.75 13.83
C ARG A 44 24.42 13.08 13.37
N PRO A 45 23.24 13.45 13.90
CA PRO A 45 22.51 14.65 13.47
C PRO A 45 23.27 15.96 13.68
N TYR A 46 23.95 16.10 14.81
CA TYR A 46 24.77 17.29 15.14
C TYR A 46 26.02 16.91 15.97
N PRO A 47 27.08 17.73 15.97
CA PRO A 47 28.38 17.33 16.54
C PRO A 47 28.36 16.87 18.00
N LYS A 48 27.51 17.51 18.82
CA LYS A 48 27.36 17.26 20.26
C LYS A 48 26.17 16.36 20.61
N ASP A 49 25.64 15.59 19.66
CA ASP A 49 24.55 14.66 19.95
C ASP A 49 25.02 13.60 20.95
N PRO A 50 24.35 13.42 22.10
CA PRO A 50 24.70 12.40 23.08
C PRO A 50 24.44 10.99 22.56
N TYR A 51 23.57 10.83 21.54
CA TYR A 51 23.24 9.55 20.94
C TYR A 51 24.09 9.27 19.70
N ASN A 52 24.82 8.17 19.76
CA ASN A 52 25.60 7.64 18.64
C ASN A 52 24.88 6.43 18.02
N GLU A 53 25.56 5.70 17.14
CA GLU A 53 24.98 4.56 16.42
C GLU A 53 24.42 3.48 17.34
N THR A 54 25.01 3.28 18.52
CA THR A 54 24.58 2.21 19.44
C THR A 54 23.21 2.49 20.07
N ALA A 55 22.70 3.71 19.96
CA ALA A 55 21.31 4.03 20.33
C ALA A 55 20.28 3.45 19.34
N TRP A 56 20.73 2.99 18.17
CA TRP A 56 19.89 2.43 17.11
C TRP A 56 20.19 0.93 16.98
N PRO A 57 19.27 0.02 17.35
CA PRO A 57 19.54 -1.42 17.40
C PRO A 57 20.01 -2.03 16.06
N ARG A 58 19.58 -1.43 14.94
CA ARG A 58 19.97 -1.85 13.59
C ARG A 58 21.10 -1.02 12.99
N GLY A 59 21.57 0.02 13.68
CA GLY A 59 22.53 0.98 13.17
C GLY A 59 21.90 2.14 12.41
N TRP A 60 22.74 3.01 11.85
CA TRP A 60 22.31 4.17 11.10
C TRP A 60 21.67 3.81 9.75
N ASP A 61 20.79 4.68 9.26
CA ASP A 61 20.14 4.52 7.94
C ASP A 61 19.46 3.15 7.76
N ARG A 62 18.91 2.60 8.85
CA ARG A 62 18.16 1.35 8.86
C ARG A 62 16.73 1.58 9.32
N LEU A 63 15.81 0.78 8.78
CA LEU A 63 14.40 0.79 9.15
C LEU A 63 14.21 0.43 10.64
N THR A 64 13.51 1.27 11.40
CA THR A 64 13.29 1.02 12.83
C THR A 64 12.12 0.05 13.04
N ASP A 65 11.93 -0.44 14.26
CA ASP A 65 10.76 -1.28 14.60
C ASP A 65 9.44 -0.56 14.35
N LEU A 66 9.41 0.74 14.63
CA LEU A 66 8.28 1.61 14.29
C LEU A 66 8.04 1.63 12.78
N GLY A 67 9.10 1.76 11.96
CA GLY A 67 8.98 1.75 10.51
C GLY A 67 8.45 0.42 9.96
N ILE A 68 8.87 -0.69 10.55
CA ILE A 68 8.33 -2.03 10.25
C ILE A 68 6.83 -2.07 10.58
N GLN A 69 6.44 -1.65 11.79
CA GLN A 69 5.03 -1.66 12.19
C GLN A 69 4.17 -0.80 11.26
N GLN A 70 4.61 0.41 10.92
CA GLN A 70 3.90 1.31 10.01
C GLN A 70 3.60 0.67 8.66
N LEU A 71 4.57 -0.04 8.08
CA LEU A 71 4.39 -0.66 6.77
C LEU A 71 3.59 -1.95 6.81
N TYR A 72 3.67 -2.69 7.92
CA TYR A 72 2.78 -3.83 8.14
C TYR A 72 1.33 -3.38 8.24
N GLU A 73 1.06 -2.32 9.00
CA GLU A 73 -0.27 -1.70 9.13
C GLU A 73 -0.75 -1.15 7.78
N LEU A 74 0.13 -0.51 7.00
CA LEU A 74 -0.18 -0.06 5.65
C LEU A 74 -0.57 -1.23 4.73
N GLY A 75 0.17 -2.33 4.75
CA GLY A 75 -0.17 -3.52 3.98
C GLY A 75 -1.52 -4.11 4.40
N THR A 76 -1.78 -4.16 5.70
CA THR A 76 -3.05 -4.65 6.26
C THR A 76 -4.21 -3.75 5.82
N PHE A 77 -4.04 -2.44 5.88
CA PHE A 77 -5.03 -1.48 5.38
C PHE A 77 -5.36 -1.70 3.90
N PHE A 78 -4.34 -1.88 3.05
CA PHE A 78 -4.55 -2.19 1.63
C PHE A 78 -5.28 -3.52 1.43
N ARG A 79 -4.99 -4.53 2.25
CA ARG A 79 -5.67 -5.83 2.19
C ARG A 79 -7.16 -5.69 2.50
N GLU A 80 -7.49 -4.87 3.49
CA GLU A 80 -8.88 -4.62 3.90
C GLU A 80 -9.64 -3.79 2.88
N GLU A 81 -9.06 -2.65 2.45
CA GLU A 81 -9.69 -1.71 1.52
C GLU A 81 -9.96 -2.35 0.15
N TYR A 82 -9.03 -3.16 -0.35
CA TYR A 82 -9.12 -3.76 -1.69
C TYR A 82 -9.55 -5.23 -1.69
N ASN A 83 -10.05 -5.78 -0.58
CA ASN A 83 -10.39 -7.21 -0.45
C ASN A 83 -11.39 -7.74 -1.51
N THR A 84 -12.26 -6.87 -2.04
CA THR A 84 -13.24 -7.18 -3.09
C THR A 84 -12.70 -6.94 -4.50
N PHE A 85 -11.60 -6.18 -4.62
CA PHE A 85 -10.99 -5.81 -5.89
C PHE A 85 -9.88 -6.78 -6.32
N ILE A 86 -9.10 -7.31 -5.36
CA ILE A 86 -8.01 -8.26 -5.61
C ILE A 86 -8.30 -9.62 -4.96
N LYS A 87 -7.76 -10.71 -5.54
CA LYS A 87 -7.90 -12.04 -4.94
C LYS A 87 -7.24 -12.17 -3.57
N GLN A 88 -7.70 -13.15 -2.79
CA GLN A 88 -7.10 -13.49 -1.50
C GLN A 88 -5.68 -14.03 -1.65
N SER A 89 -5.45 -14.86 -2.66
CA SER A 89 -4.12 -15.31 -3.08
C SER A 89 -3.45 -14.28 -3.99
N HIS A 90 -2.15 -14.09 -3.85
CA HIS A 90 -1.38 -13.26 -4.77
C HIS A 90 -1.39 -13.84 -6.19
N VAL A 91 -1.71 -12.99 -7.17
CA VAL A 91 -1.67 -13.30 -8.60
C VAL A 91 -0.87 -12.21 -9.30
N ARG A 92 0.20 -12.60 -10.00
CA ARG A 92 1.16 -11.65 -10.61
C ARG A 92 0.52 -10.72 -11.64
N GLU A 93 -0.56 -11.16 -12.30
CA GLU A 93 -1.29 -10.36 -13.28
C GLU A 93 -2.22 -9.32 -12.63
N GLU A 94 -2.56 -9.47 -11.34
CA GLU A 94 -3.43 -8.54 -10.60
C GLU A 94 -2.61 -7.50 -9.82
N VAL A 95 -1.51 -7.93 -9.21
CA VAL A 95 -0.66 -7.07 -8.38
C VAL A 95 0.80 -7.27 -8.73
N ALA A 96 1.47 -6.17 -9.05
CA ALA A 96 2.91 -6.08 -9.18
C ALA A 96 3.47 -5.12 -8.13
N ILE A 97 4.55 -5.51 -7.47
CA ILE A 97 5.18 -4.73 -6.41
C ILE A 97 6.58 -4.38 -6.85
N TYR A 98 6.91 -3.09 -6.73
CA TYR A 98 8.19 -2.55 -7.15
C TYR A 98 8.84 -1.82 -5.98
N SER A 99 10.15 -1.96 -5.85
CA SER A 99 10.96 -1.22 -4.86
C SER A 99 12.15 -0.55 -5.54
N SER A 100 12.69 0.47 -4.89
CA SER A 100 14.03 0.98 -5.21
C SER A 100 15.11 0.02 -4.68
N MET A 101 16.36 0.23 -5.09
CA MET A 101 17.51 -0.61 -4.70
C MET A 101 18.05 -0.34 -3.28
N SER A 102 17.40 0.50 -2.47
CA SER A 102 17.85 0.73 -1.09
C SER A 102 17.42 -0.42 -0.16
N ASP A 103 18.26 -0.77 0.81
CA ASP A 103 17.93 -1.78 1.83
C ASP A 103 16.62 -1.42 2.56
N SER A 104 16.43 -0.15 2.89
CA SER A 104 15.22 0.34 3.55
C SER A 104 13.98 0.14 2.68
N ALA A 105 14.05 0.39 1.36
CA ALA A 105 12.93 0.18 0.45
C ALA A 105 12.63 -1.31 0.23
N ALA A 106 13.66 -2.13 0.10
CA ALA A 106 13.51 -3.58 -0.06
C ALA A 106 12.84 -4.22 1.17
N ILE A 107 13.31 -3.86 2.37
CA ILE A 107 12.71 -4.34 3.63
C ILE A 107 11.29 -3.77 3.79
N SER A 108 11.10 -2.49 3.44
CA SER A 108 9.79 -1.83 3.49
C SER A 108 8.76 -2.57 2.63
N ALA A 109 9.12 -2.91 1.40
CA ALA A 109 8.27 -3.68 0.50
C ALA A 109 7.97 -5.08 1.07
N GLN A 110 8.97 -5.78 1.62
CA GLN A 110 8.75 -7.09 2.26
C GLN A 110 7.74 -7.01 3.40
N VAL A 111 7.88 -6.04 4.30
CA VAL A 111 6.99 -5.89 5.44
C VAL A 111 5.58 -5.49 5.01
N PHE A 112 5.46 -4.61 4.02
CA PHE A 112 4.18 -4.30 3.38
C PHE A 112 3.51 -5.56 2.82
N THR A 113 4.25 -6.40 2.06
CA THR A 113 3.68 -7.64 1.50
C THR A 113 3.22 -8.62 2.56
N PHE A 114 3.86 -8.61 3.73
CA PHE A 114 3.45 -9.47 4.83
C PHE A 114 2.06 -9.10 5.38
N GLY A 115 1.77 -7.80 5.55
CA GLY A 115 0.42 -7.33 5.90
C GLY A 115 -0.57 -7.45 4.74
N PHE A 116 -0.11 -7.24 3.50
CA PHE A 116 -0.97 -7.19 2.32
C PHE A 116 -1.43 -8.57 1.82
N TYR A 117 -0.57 -9.58 1.93
CA TYR A 117 -0.87 -10.96 1.54
C TYR A 117 -0.47 -11.94 2.65
N PRO A 118 -1.25 -12.04 3.74
CA PRO A 118 -1.01 -13.08 4.74
C PRO A 118 -1.25 -14.47 4.15
N ALA A 119 -0.37 -15.42 4.48
CA ALA A 119 -0.43 -16.81 4.04
C ALA A 119 -1.68 -17.51 4.59
N GLN A 120 -2.45 -18.11 3.69
CA GLN A 120 -3.68 -18.85 4.02
C GLN A 120 -3.77 -20.14 3.19
N GLY A 121 -4.29 -21.21 3.79
CA GLY A 121 -4.46 -22.49 3.12
C GLY A 121 -3.15 -23.03 2.53
N ASN A 122 -3.16 -23.36 1.25
CA ASN A 122 -2.01 -23.96 0.55
C ASN A 122 -0.77 -23.06 0.45
N PHE A 123 -0.88 -21.76 0.75
CA PHE A 123 0.25 -20.83 0.75
C PHE A 123 1.02 -20.80 2.07
N GLN A 124 0.53 -21.50 3.10
CA GLN A 124 1.24 -21.64 4.37
C GLN A 124 2.36 -22.67 4.20
N TYR A 125 3.61 -22.20 4.20
CA TYR A 125 4.78 -23.10 4.14
C TYR A 125 4.87 -23.99 5.39
N GLN A 126 4.50 -23.45 6.56
CA GLN A 126 4.41 -24.16 7.85
C GLN A 126 3.29 -23.52 8.69
N ASN A 127 2.61 -24.30 9.53
CA ASN A 127 1.54 -23.81 10.44
C ASN A 127 2.04 -22.87 11.57
N ILE A 128 3.23 -22.29 11.41
CA ILE A 128 3.93 -21.49 12.43
C ILE A 128 3.89 -20.00 12.07
N SER A 129 3.69 -19.65 10.79
CA SER A 129 3.73 -18.26 10.32
C SER A 129 2.68 -17.96 9.27
N SER A 130 2.11 -16.75 9.32
CA SER A 130 1.25 -16.18 8.29
C SER A 130 2.04 -15.53 7.15
N TRP A 131 3.35 -15.75 7.05
CA TRP A 131 4.17 -15.19 5.98
C TRP A 131 4.21 -16.11 4.74
N GLN A 132 4.20 -15.49 3.55
CA GLN A 132 4.45 -16.16 2.28
C GLN A 132 5.39 -15.30 1.41
N PRO A 133 6.19 -15.93 0.54
CA PRO A 133 7.03 -15.19 -0.39
C PRO A 133 6.18 -14.51 -1.47
N ILE A 134 6.31 -13.19 -1.60
CA ILE A 134 5.71 -12.39 -2.68
C ILE A 134 6.85 -11.77 -3.51
N PRO A 135 6.83 -11.87 -4.85
CA PRO A 135 7.86 -11.28 -5.68
C PRO A 135 7.84 -9.75 -5.58
N ILE A 136 9.01 -9.15 -5.35
CA ILE A 136 9.25 -7.71 -5.37
C ILE A 136 10.24 -7.43 -6.48
N HIS A 137 9.88 -6.54 -7.40
CA HIS A 137 10.72 -6.18 -8.53
C HIS A 137 11.53 -4.93 -8.19
N GLU A 138 12.84 -5.00 -8.36
CA GLU A 138 13.69 -3.82 -8.25
C GLU A 138 13.59 -2.99 -9.52
N VAL A 139 13.28 -1.70 -9.35
CA VAL A 139 13.43 -0.73 -10.42
C VAL A 139 14.88 -0.27 -10.35
N GLY A 140 15.70 -0.77 -11.29
CA GLY A 140 17.09 -0.35 -11.43
C GLY A 140 17.21 1.16 -11.66
N ASP A 141 18.40 1.71 -11.43
CA ASP A 141 18.72 3.13 -11.57
C ASP A 141 18.22 3.70 -12.92
N LEU A 142 17.03 4.30 -12.91
CA LEU A 142 16.88 5.57 -13.58
C LEU A 142 17.79 6.50 -12.78
N LYS A 143 19.05 6.66 -13.22
CA LYS A 143 19.84 7.80 -12.80
C LYS A 143 18.94 9.00 -12.99
N CYS A 144 18.40 9.52 -11.89
CA CYS A 144 17.97 10.89 -11.86
C CYS A 144 19.26 11.68 -12.10
N GLU A 145 19.60 11.91 -13.38
CA GLU A 145 20.48 13.00 -13.78
C GLU A 145 19.76 14.28 -13.40
N VAL A 146 19.73 14.54 -12.09
CA VAL A 146 19.61 15.88 -11.59
C VAL A 146 20.93 16.50 -12.03
N HIS A 147 20.90 17.17 -13.18
CA HIS A 147 21.87 18.20 -13.52
C HIS A 147 21.78 19.26 -12.43
N ARG A 148 22.42 18.98 -11.29
CA ARG A 148 22.63 19.92 -10.22
C ARG A 148 23.61 20.91 -10.81
N GLY A 149 23.09 22.01 -11.34
CA GLY A 149 23.91 23.06 -11.92
C GLY A 149 25.06 23.36 -10.97
N ASP A 150 26.28 23.14 -11.46
CA ASP A 150 27.51 23.41 -10.75
C ASP A 150 27.54 24.88 -10.36
N THR A 151 27.04 25.19 -9.15
CA THR A 151 27.30 26.48 -8.53
C THR A 151 28.62 26.32 -7.82
N LYS A 152 29.70 26.63 -8.54
CA LYS A 152 31.01 26.87 -7.95
C LYS A 152 30.87 28.00 -6.94
N VAL A 153 31.20 27.71 -5.68
CA VAL A 153 31.60 28.71 -4.69
C VAL A 153 33.11 28.65 -4.59
#